data_AF-A0A9D9HAC9-F1
#
_entry.id   AF-A0A9D9HAC9-F1
#
_cell.length_a   1.000
_cell.length_b   1.000
_cell.length_c   1.000
_cell.angle_alpha   90.00
_cell.angle_beta   90.00
_cell.angle_gamma   90.00
#
_symmetry.space_group_name_H-M   'P 1'
#
loop_
_entity.id
_entity.type
_entity.pdbx_description
1 polymer ?
#
loop_
_entity_poly.entity_id
_entity_poly.type
_entity_poly.pdbx_seq_one_letter_code
_entity_poly.pdbx_strand_id
1 'polypeptide(L)'
;MEIPEMKLILAKLDRLERLTTFVATTGKTVVDVNDIAKMEGSSYSAIMHGKDMYLLPRFGQSAYPTGKKRWPVEEYMEWSAIPPQERQDMYREYLRKRSPASP
;
A
#
# COMPACT_ATOMS: atom_id res chain seq x y z
N MET A 1 6.67 -29.46 -6.77
CA MET A 1 7.61 -28.36 -7.08
C MET A 1 6.75 -27.15 -7.40
N GLU A 2 6.52 -26.25 -6.45
CA GLU A 2 5.76 -25.03 -6.72
C GLU A 2 6.65 -24.07 -7.51
N ILE A 3 6.27 -23.78 -8.75
CA ILE A 3 7.00 -22.86 -9.62
C ILE A 3 6.80 -21.45 -9.03
N PRO A 4 7.86 -20.75 -8.60
CA PRO A 4 7.76 -19.42 -7.97
C PRO A 4 6.94 -18.40 -8.78
N GLU A 5 6.99 -18.50 -10.12
CA GLU A 5 6.15 -17.68 -11.00
C GLU A 5 4.66 -17.89 -10.79
N MET A 6 4.21 -19.12 -10.53
CA MET A 6 2.80 -19.45 -10.37
C MET A 6 2.22 -18.84 -9.08
N LYS A 7 3.01 -18.82 -7.99
CA LYS A 7 2.64 -18.11 -6.76
C LYS A 7 2.53 -16.61 -6.98
N LEU A 8 3.47 -16.03 -7.73
CA LEU A 8 3.45 -14.61 -8.05
C LEU A 8 2.22 -14.26 -8.90
N ILE A 9 1.88 -15.09 -9.89
CA ILE A 9 0.68 -14.92 -10.72
C ILE A 9 -0.58 -14.99 -9.86
N LEU A 10 -0.71 -15.98 -8.99
CA LEU A 10 -1.89 -16.13 -8.11
C LEU A 10 -2.04 -14.94 -7.15
N ALA A 11 -0.95 -14.45 -6.56
CA ALA A 11 -0.99 -13.26 -5.70
C ALA A 11 -1.39 -12.00 -6.46
N LYS A 12 -0.96 -11.85 -7.71
CA LYS A 12 -1.40 -10.76 -8.59
C LYS A 12 -2.89 -10.87 -8.92
N LEU A 13 -3.40 -12.08 -9.17
CA LEU A 13 -4.81 -12.31 -9.47
C LEU A 13 -5.73 -12.04 -8.27
N ASP A 14 -5.42 -12.56 -7.08
CA ASP A 14 -6.19 -12.27 -5.85
C ASP A 14 -6.23 -10.77 -5.57
N ARG A 15 -5.12 -10.07 -5.77
CA ARG A 15 -5.05 -8.62 -5.60
C ARG A 15 -5.89 -7.86 -6.64
N LEU A 16 -5.82 -8.25 -7.91
CA LEU A 16 -6.66 -7.67 -8.97
C LEU A 16 -8.14 -7.88 -8.67
N GLU A 17 -8.52 -9.06 -8.18
CA GLU A 17 -9.91 -9.38 -7.83
C GLU A 17 -10.42 -8.51 -6.68
N ARG A 18 -9.64 -8.36 -5.60
CA ARG A 18 -9.99 -7.49 -4.46
C ARG A 18 -10.13 -6.03 -4.88
N LEU A 19 -9.21 -5.54 -5.71
CA LEU A 19 -9.22 -4.17 -6.22
C LEU A 19 -10.40 -3.90 -7.16
N THR A 20 -10.67 -4.81 -8.10
CA THR A 20 -11.80 -4.71 -9.02
C THR A 20 -13.12 -4.73 -8.25
N THR A 21 -13.22 -5.62 -7.25
CA THR A 21 -14.38 -5.67 -6.34
C THR A 21 -14.54 -4.36 -5.57
N PHE A 22 -13.46 -3.79 -5.03
CA PHE A 22 -13.51 -2.52 -4.34
C PHE A 22 -14.03 -1.38 -5.23
N VAL A 23 -13.50 -1.24 -6.44
CA VAL A 23 -13.94 -0.19 -7.37
C VAL A 23 -15.41 -0.39 -7.77
N ALA A 24 -15.79 -1.62 -8.13
CA ALA A 24 -17.16 -1.93 -8.54
C ALA A 24 -18.18 -1.72 -7.42
N THR A 25 -17.82 -2.01 -6.17
CA THR A 25 -18.73 -1.89 -5.02
C THR A 25 -18.80 -0.48 -4.44
N THR A 26 -17.72 0.30 -4.52
CA THR A 26 -17.66 1.62 -3.88
C THR A 26 -17.83 2.78 -4.86
N GLY A 27 -17.59 2.57 -6.16
CA GLY A 27 -17.55 3.63 -7.16
C GLY A 27 -16.44 4.67 -6.93
N LYS A 28 -15.49 4.39 -6.03
CA LYS A 28 -14.43 5.32 -5.67
C LYS A 28 -13.32 5.31 -6.71
N THR A 29 -12.86 6.50 -7.10
CA THR A 29 -11.65 6.72 -7.91
C THR A 29 -10.42 7.01 -7.07
N VAL A 30 -10.60 7.19 -5.76
CA VAL A 30 -9.53 7.44 -4.78
C VAL A 30 -9.69 6.52 -3.58
N VAL A 31 -8.56 6.11 -3.01
CA VAL A 31 -8.49 5.35 -1.75
C VAL A 31 -7.92 6.23 -0.66
N ASP A 32 -8.53 6.17 0.53
CA ASP A 32 -7.97 6.76 1.74
C ASP A 32 -7.27 5.69 2.61
N VAL A 33 -6.71 6.14 3.74
CA VAL A 33 -6.01 5.23 4.67
C VAL A 33 -6.92 4.13 5.23
N ASN A 34 -8.22 4.38 5.43
CA ASN A 34 -9.15 3.35 5.91
C ASN A 34 -9.44 2.32 4.82
N ASP A 35 -9.61 2.76 3.58
CA ASP A 35 -9.79 1.86 2.44
C ASP A 35 -8.57 0.93 2.32
N ILE A 36 -7.36 1.48 2.36
CA ILE A 36 -6.12 0.70 2.28
C ILE A 36 -5.96 -0.25 3.47
N ALA A 37 -6.26 0.20 4.70
CA ALA A 37 -6.22 -0.64 5.88
C ALA A 37 -7.08 -1.90 5.71
N LYS A 38 -8.32 -1.73 5.21
CA LYS A 38 -9.23 -2.85 4.95
C LYS A 38 -8.71 -3.80 3.87
N MET A 39 -8.18 -3.26 2.77
CA MET A 39 -7.67 -4.09 1.66
C MET A 39 -6.44 -4.91 2.04
N GLU A 40 -5.55 -4.34 2.87
CA GLU A 40 -4.31 -5.00 3.31
C GLU A 40 -4.48 -5.81 4.60
N GLY A 41 -5.68 -5.81 5.21
CA GLY A 41 -5.92 -6.50 6.48
C GLY A 41 -5.18 -5.89 7.68
N SER A 42 -4.88 -4.59 7.64
CA SER A 42 -4.30 -3.83 8.74
C SER A 42 -5.36 -2.95 9.43
N SER A 43 -4.98 -2.27 10.51
CA SER A 43 -5.82 -1.27 11.17
C SER A 43 -5.37 0.14 10.81
N TYR A 44 -6.34 1.07 10.74
CA TYR A 44 -6.05 2.49 10.55
C TYR A 44 -5.01 3.01 11.55
N SER A 45 -5.16 2.64 12.82
CA SER A 45 -4.22 3.02 13.88
C SER A 45 -2.82 2.46 13.66
N ALA A 46 -2.68 1.20 13.25
CA ALA A 46 -1.36 0.61 12.96
C ALA A 46 -0.63 1.36 11.84
N ILE A 47 -1.35 1.79 10.80
CA ILE A 47 -0.79 2.62 9.74
C ILE A 47 -0.42 4.01 10.25
N MET A 48 -1.33 4.69 10.96
CA MET A 48 -1.13 6.07 11.40
C MET A 48 -0.07 6.22 12.50
N HIS A 49 0.16 5.18 13.30
CA HIS A 49 1.27 5.10 14.26
C HIS A 49 2.59 4.66 13.62
N GLY A 50 2.66 4.52 12.29
CA GLY A 50 3.90 4.29 11.56
C GLY A 50 4.33 2.82 11.43
N LYS A 51 3.65 1.88 12.11
CA LYS A 51 3.97 0.45 12.06
C LYS A 51 3.79 -0.11 10.65
N ASP A 52 2.69 0.25 10.02
CA ASP A 52 2.29 -0.26 8.70
C ASP A 52 2.31 0.81 7.60
N MET A 53 3.09 1.87 7.79
CA MET A 53 3.16 2.99 6.84
C MET A 53 3.73 2.58 5.47
N TYR A 54 4.45 1.46 5.40
CA TYR A 54 4.92 0.84 4.15
C TYR A 54 3.79 0.34 3.25
N LEU A 55 2.57 0.17 3.77
CA LEU A 55 1.41 -0.19 2.98
C LEU A 55 0.87 0.99 2.14
N LEU A 56 1.18 2.23 2.55
CA LEU A 56 0.71 3.43 1.86
C LEU A 56 1.65 3.81 0.71
N PRO A 57 1.13 4.24 -0.45
CA PRO A 57 1.94 4.83 -1.51
C PRO A 57 2.78 6.00 -0.98
N ARG A 58 4.00 6.14 -1.49
CA ARG A 58 4.96 7.19 -1.09
C ARG A 58 5.15 7.26 0.43
N PHE A 59 5.03 6.12 1.12
CA PHE A 59 5.13 6.00 2.58
C PHE A 59 4.23 7.00 3.33
N GLY A 60 3.01 7.20 2.82
CA GLY A 60 1.99 8.00 3.48
C GLY A 60 1.98 9.48 3.11
N GLN A 61 2.72 9.89 2.07
CA GLN A 61 2.55 11.20 1.44
C GLN A 61 1.34 11.17 0.50
N SER A 62 0.32 11.97 0.81
CA SER A 62 -0.92 12.07 0.03
C SER A 62 -0.66 12.57 -1.40
N ALA A 63 -1.44 12.07 -2.36
CA ALA A 63 -1.48 12.63 -3.72
C ALA A 63 -2.15 14.01 -3.77
N TYR A 64 -2.97 14.31 -2.76
CA TYR A 64 -3.73 15.54 -2.65
C TYR A 64 -3.16 16.38 -1.51
N PRO A 65 -2.87 17.67 -1.74
CA PRO A 65 -2.19 18.53 -0.77
C PRO A 65 -3.08 18.93 0.41
N THR A 66 -4.40 18.84 0.27
CA THR A 66 -5.36 19.29 1.28
C THR A 66 -6.33 18.18 1.68
N GLY A 67 -6.82 18.26 2.92
CA GLY A 67 -7.81 17.34 3.46
C GLY A 67 -7.23 15.98 3.87
N LYS A 68 -8.07 14.95 3.83
CA LYS A 68 -7.69 13.58 4.22
C LYS A 68 -6.67 13.01 3.24
N LYS A 69 -5.69 12.28 3.77
CA LYS A 69 -4.69 11.55 2.96
C LYS A 69 -5.40 10.56 2.05
N ARG A 70 -5.14 10.68 0.74
CA ARG A 70 -5.76 9.84 -0.28
C ARG A 70 -4.88 9.76 -1.52
N TRP A 71 -5.10 8.72 -2.31
CA TRP A 71 -4.38 8.41 -3.54
C TRP A 71 -5.36 8.00 -4.63
N PRO A 72 -5.07 8.28 -5.91
CA PRO A 72 -5.75 7.61 -7.02
C PRO A 72 -5.71 6.10 -6.81
N VAL A 73 -6.82 5.42 -7.13
CA VAL A 73 -6.89 3.96 -7.05
C VAL A 73 -5.76 3.32 -7.86
N GLU A 74 -5.49 3.83 -9.07
CA GLU A 74 -4.43 3.34 -9.97
C GLU A 74 -3.05 3.39 -9.33
N GLU A 75 -2.68 4.51 -8.68
CA GLU A 75 -1.42 4.63 -7.95
C GLU A 75 -1.32 3.58 -6.84
N TYR A 76 -2.42 3.36 -6.10
CA TYR A 76 -2.45 2.30 -5.10
C TYR A 76 -2.37 0.90 -5.72
N MET A 77 -2.93 0.67 -6.91
CA MET A 77 -2.81 -0.62 -7.61
C MET A 77 -1.35 -0.90 -7.97
N GLU A 78 -0.65 0.07 -8.54
CA GLU A 78 0.77 -0.04 -8.88
C GLU A 78 1.63 -0.24 -7.64
N TRP A 79 1.37 0.54 -6.58
CA TRP A 79 2.08 0.40 -5.31
C TRP A 79 1.85 -0.96 -4.67
N SER A 80 0.58 -1.37 -4.59
CA SER A 80 0.21 -2.63 -3.96
C SER A 80 0.78 -3.81 -4.72
N ALA A 81 0.98 -3.74 -6.05
CA ALA A 81 1.59 -4.80 -6.85
C ALA A 81 2.94 -5.29 -6.30
N ILE A 82 3.69 -4.43 -5.61
CA ILE A 82 4.93 -4.77 -4.92
C ILE A 82 4.64 -5.66 -3.68
N PRO A 83 5.32 -6.81 -3.52
CA PRO A 83 5.15 -7.66 -2.34
C PRO A 83 5.29 -6.88 -1.02
N PRO A 84 4.48 -7.17 0.02
CA PRO A 84 4.54 -6.44 1.29
C PRO A 84 5.93 -6.39 1.92
N GLN A 85 6.70 -7.47 1.81
CA GLN A 85 8.07 -7.54 2.35
C GLN A 85 8.99 -6.54 1.64
N GLU A 86 8.93 -6.47 0.31
CA GLU A 86 9.72 -5.52 -0.47
C GLU A 86 9.32 -4.07 -0.15
N ARG A 87 8.02 -3.77 -0.03
CA ARG A 87 7.55 -2.45 0.42
C ARG A 87 8.09 -2.09 1.81
N GLN A 88 8.14 -3.06 2.72
CA GLN A 88 8.71 -2.87 4.07
C GLN A 88 10.21 -2.57 4.02
N ASP A 89 10.96 -3.23 3.15
CA ASP A 89 12.40 -2.98 2.97
C ASP A 89 12.67 -1.62 2.34
N MET A 90 11.88 -1.23 1.32
CA MET A 90 11.93 0.12 0.75
C MET A 90 11.61 1.19 1.81
N TYR A 91 10.66 0.93 2.71
CA TYR A 91 10.33 1.85 3.81
C TYR A 91 11.46 1.96 4.83
N ARG A 92 12.12 0.85 5.19
CA ARG A 92 13.30 0.87 6.06
C ARG A 92 14.43 1.71 5.45
N GLU A 93 14.67 1.57 4.16
CA GLU A 93 15.66 2.37 3.44
C GLU A 93 15.29 3.85 3.40
N TYR A 94 14.01 4.16 3.15
CA TYR A 94 13.48 5.51 3.20
C TYR A 94 13.72 6.17 4.57
N LEU A 95 13.43 5.46 5.66
CA LEU A 95 13.69 5.95 7.01
C LEU A 95 15.18 6.16 7.27
N ARG A 96 16.05 5.24 6.83
CA ARG A 96 17.51 5.38 6.94
C ARG A 96 18.03 6.63 6.23
N LYS A 97 17.51 6.93 5.03
CA LYS A 97 17.90 8.13 4.27
C LYS A 97 17.40 9.42 4.92
N ARG A 98 16.27 9.34 5.64
CA ARG A 98 15.59 10.49 6.24
C ARG A 98 16.08 10.82 7.64
N SER A 99 16.62 9.84 8.36
CA SER A 99 17.41 10.05 9.57
C SER A 99 18.88 10.18 9.16
N PRO A 100 19.42 11.41 8.96
CA PRO A 100 20.87 11.55 8.91
C PRO A 100 21.39 10.96 10.21
N ALA A 101 22.31 10.00 10.11
CA ALA A 101 22.91 9.39 11.29
C ALA A 101 23.34 10.51 12.25
N SER A 102 22.74 10.56 13.45
CA SER A 102 23.31 11.37 14.52
C SER A 102 24.69 10.78 14.81
N PRO A 103 25.77 11.57 14.75
CA PRO A 103 27.10 11.12 15.15
C PRO A 103 27.15 10.66 16.61
#